data_AF-A0AAU3PV30-F1
#
_entry.id   AF-A0AAU3PV30-F1
#
_cell.length_a   1.000
_cell.length_b   1.000
_cell.length_c   1.000
_cell.angle_alpha   90.00
_cell.angle_beta   90.00
_cell.angle_gamma   90.00
#
_symmetry.space_group_name_H-M   'P 1'
#
loop_
_entity.id
_entity.type
_entity.pdbx_description
1 polymer ?
#
loop_
_entity_poly.entity_id
_entity_poly.type
_entity_poly.pdbx_seq_one_letter_code
_entity_poly.pdbx_strand_id
1 'polypeptide(L)'
;MLMHRGIGLDRFNSLPRTRAVHAMYTCCGNVTWATLIVAARPFADHDALLNAADLELLQLSQADLDRALAAVGHEHLGAHTVTELTKVTRDRIERMLGPEEGYPEY
;
A
#
# COMPACT_ATOMS: atom_id res chain seq x y z
N MET A 1 -7.14 -12.34 0.59
CA MET A 1 -6.91 -12.49 -0.87
C MET A 1 -6.64 -11.12 -1.47
N LEU A 2 -5.39 -10.80 -1.83
CA LEU A 2 -5.09 -9.55 -2.58
C LEU A 2 -5.64 -9.69 -4.00
N MET A 3 -6.72 -8.97 -4.30
CA MET A 3 -7.41 -9.02 -5.61
C MET A 3 -6.67 -8.27 -6.73
N HIS A 4 -5.57 -7.59 -6.40
CA HIS A 4 -4.75 -6.84 -7.34
C HIS A 4 -3.30 -7.29 -7.15
N ARG A 5 -2.83 -8.26 -7.95
CA ARG A 5 -1.41 -8.64 -8.04
C ARG A 5 -0.94 -8.37 -9.46
N GLY A 6 0.24 -7.78 -9.61
CA GLY A 6 0.86 -7.53 -10.91
C GLY A 6 0.12 -6.52 -11.79
N ILE A 7 -0.56 -5.52 -11.22
CA ILE A 7 -1.32 -4.56 -12.04
C ILE A 7 -0.41 -3.54 -12.75
N GLY A 8 0.79 -3.28 -12.24
CA GLY A 8 1.70 -2.23 -12.69
C GLY A 8 1.32 -0.82 -12.20
N LEU A 9 2.31 0.08 -12.15
CA LEU A 9 2.12 1.46 -11.72
C LEU A 9 1.21 2.25 -12.67
N ASP A 10 1.39 2.08 -13.98
CA ASP A 10 0.63 2.82 -14.99
C ASP A 10 -0.88 2.52 -14.89
N ARG A 11 -1.21 1.23 -14.73
CA ARG A 11 -2.58 0.79 -14.46
C ARG A 11 -3.08 1.32 -13.13
N PHE A 12 -2.27 1.31 -12.08
CA PHE A 12 -2.65 1.88 -10.78
C PHE A 12 -2.97 3.38 -10.87
N ASN A 13 -2.17 4.15 -11.61
CA ASN A 13 -2.42 5.57 -11.86
C ASN A 13 -3.75 5.79 -12.61
N SER A 14 -4.08 4.90 -13.54
CA SER A 14 -5.30 4.97 -14.35
C SER A 14 -6.55 4.32 -13.70
N LEU A 15 -6.41 3.64 -12.57
CA LEU A 15 -7.54 2.95 -11.91
C LEU A 15 -8.61 3.94 -11.41
N PRO A 16 -9.91 3.58 -11.53
CA PRO A 16 -10.98 4.33 -10.88
C PRO A 16 -10.72 4.46 -9.38
N ARG A 17 -11.02 5.63 -8.80
CA ARG A 17 -10.72 5.97 -7.40
C ARG A 17 -11.13 4.85 -6.43
N THR A 18 -12.35 4.32 -6.54
CA THR A 18 -12.85 3.25 -5.67
C THR A 18 -11.99 1.99 -5.72
N ARG A 19 -11.54 1.58 -6.91
CA ARG A 19 -10.68 0.39 -7.07
C ARG A 19 -9.27 0.65 -6.54
N ALA A 20 -8.72 1.83 -6.78
CA ALA A 20 -7.41 2.21 -6.26
C ALA A 20 -7.41 2.29 -4.72
N VAL A 21 -8.46 2.84 -4.11
CA VAL A 21 -8.62 2.87 -2.64
C VAL A 21 -8.72 1.46 -2.10
N HIS A 22 -9.51 0.59 -2.73
CA HIS A 22 -9.60 -0.80 -2.30
C HIS A 22 -8.24 -1.53 -2.39
N ALA A 23 -7.49 -1.31 -3.47
CA ALA A 23 -6.15 -1.89 -3.63
C ALA A 23 -5.18 -1.44 -2.52
N MET A 24 -5.11 -0.13 -2.25
CA MET A 24 -4.30 0.42 -1.16
C MET A 24 -4.79 -0.06 0.22
N TYR A 25 -6.09 -0.12 0.45
CA TYR A 25 -6.68 -0.62 1.68
C TYR A 25 -6.27 -2.07 1.95
N THR A 26 -6.21 -2.93 0.92
CA THR A 26 -5.74 -4.32 1.11
C THR A 26 -4.26 -4.42 1.48
N CYS A 27 -3.47 -3.37 1.28
CA CYS A 27 -2.06 -3.32 1.68
C CYS A 27 -1.92 -3.00 3.18
N CYS A 28 -2.47 -1.87 3.62
CA CYS A 28 -2.26 -1.33 4.98
C CYS A 28 -3.43 -1.60 5.97
N GLY A 29 -4.64 -1.87 5.47
CA GLY A 29 -5.83 -2.04 6.31
C GLY A 29 -6.42 -0.73 6.86
N ASN A 30 -5.93 0.43 6.41
CA ASN A 30 -6.40 1.76 6.80
C ASN A 30 -7.00 2.51 5.60
N VAL A 31 -8.29 2.90 5.69
CA VAL A 31 -9.03 3.56 4.61
C VAL A 31 -8.61 5.03 4.43
N THR A 32 -8.33 5.74 5.52
CA THR A 32 -7.91 7.14 5.48
C THR A 32 -6.58 7.26 4.74
N TRP A 33 -5.59 6.46 5.15
CA TRP A 33 -4.29 6.36 4.49
C TRP A 33 -4.45 5.98 3.01
N ALA A 34 -5.26 4.96 2.70
CA ALA A 34 -5.48 4.54 1.31
C ALA A 34 -6.09 5.65 0.44
N THR A 35 -6.99 6.45 1.00
CA THR A 35 -7.64 7.56 0.29
C THR A 35 -6.66 8.70 0.01
N LEU A 36 -5.74 8.99 0.94
CA LEU A 36 -4.71 10.02 0.79
C LEU A 36 -3.72 9.65 -0.32
N ILE A 37 -3.20 8.43 -0.30
CA ILE A 37 -2.28 7.93 -1.36
C ILE A 37 -2.96 7.96 -2.73
N VAL A 38 -4.22 7.53 -2.82
CA VAL A 38 -4.96 7.54 -4.10
C VAL A 38 -5.23 8.95 -4.62
N ALA A 39 -5.34 9.93 -3.73
CA ALA A 39 -5.51 11.33 -4.09
C ALA A 39 -4.21 11.99 -4.57
N ALA A 40 -3.04 11.45 -4.19
CA ALA A 40 -1.73 11.94 -4.62
C ALA A 40 -1.30 11.44 -6.01
N ARG A 41 -2.07 10.54 -6.63
CA ARG A 41 -1.84 10.09 -8.02
C ARG A 41 -1.93 11.27 -9.00
N PRO A 42 -1.17 11.24 -10.10
CA PRO A 42 -0.29 10.15 -10.55
C PRO A 42 1.10 10.15 -9.91
N PHE A 43 1.67 8.95 -9.70
CA PHE A 43 3.05 8.78 -9.26
C PHE A 43 3.97 8.52 -10.46
N ALA A 44 5.20 9.05 -10.41
CA ALA A 44 6.18 8.93 -11.50
C ALA A 44 6.78 7.52 -11.61
N ASP A 45 7.11 6.92 -10.46
CA ASP A 45 7.75 5.60 -10.35
C ASP A 45 7.33 4.89 -9.05
N HIS A 46 7.80 3.66 -8.85
CA HIS A 46 7.51 2.88 -7.65
C HIS A 46 8.05 3.56 -6.39
N ASP A 47 9.23 4.18 -6.45
CA ASP A 47 9.87 4.83 -5.30
C ASP A 47 9.06 6.04 -4.82
N ALA A 48 8.50 6.83 -5.73
CA ALA A 48 7.60 7.94 -5.41
C ALA A 48 6.34 7.47 -4.66
N LEU A 49 5.75 6.34 -5.08
CA LEU A 49 4.59 5.75 -4.41
C LEU A 49 4.97 5.20 -3.04
N LEU A 50 6.09 4.48 -2.92
CA LEU A 50 6.56 3.90 -1.66
C LEU A 50 6.93 5.00 -0.64
N ASN A 51 7.63 6.04 -1.07
CA ASN A 51 7.96 7.18 -0.20
C ASN A 51 6.70 7.91 0.27
N ALA A 52 5.73 8.16 -0.61
CA ALA A 52 4.45 8.77 -0.21
C ALA A 52 3.71 7.88 0.80
N ALA A 53 3.67 6.57 0.55
CA ALA A 53 3.11 5.59 1.46
C ALA A 53 3.74 5.67 2.87
N ASP A 54 5.07 5.72 2.94
CA ASP A 54 5.79 5.75 4.21
C ASP A 54 5.62 7.06 4.97
N LEU A 55 5.65 8.19 4.27
CA LEU A 55 5.41 9.51 4.87
C LEU A 55 4.03 9.57 5.52
N GLU A 56 3.00 9.05 4.86
CA GLU A 56 1.65 9.00 5.41
C GLU A 56 1.53 8.02 6.58
N LEU A 57 2.30 6.92 6.59
CA LEU A 57 2.35 6.00 7.73
C LEU A 57 2.97 6.65 8.97
N LEU A 58 3.94 7.54 8.81
CA LEU A 58 4.55 8.30 9.90
C LEU A 58 3.57 9.30 10.55
N GLN A 59 2.54 9.72 9.83
CA GLN A 59 1.49 10.63 10.34
C GLN A 59 0.35 9.88 11.06
N LEU A 60 0.35 8.54 11.08
CA LEU A 60 -0.70 7.78 11.73
C LEU A 60 -0.69 8.00 13.25
N SER A 61 -1.90 8.15 13.80
CA SER A 61 -2.11 8.09 15.24
C SER A 61 -1.80 6.69 15.76
N GLN A 62 -1.46 6.56 17.05
CA GLN A 62 -1.26 5.25 17.69
C GLN A 62 -2.47 4.32 17.53
N ALA A 63 -3.68 4.86 17.65
CA ALA A 63 -4.91 4.08 17.48
C ALA A 63 -5.09 3.57 16.04
N ASP A 64 -4.70 4.36 15.03
CA ASP A 64 -4.75 3.93 13.64
C ASP A 64 -3.64 2.94 13.28
N LEU A 65 -2.46 3.08 13.91
CA LEU A 65 -1.36 2.13 13.81
C LEU A 65 -1.78 0.77 14.37
N ASP A 66 -2.35 0.71 15.59
CA ASP A 66 -2.84 -0.55 16.17
C ASP A 66 -3.93 -1.19 15.31
N ARG A 67 -4.85 -0.39 14.75
CA ARG A 67 -5.90 -0.89 13.85
C ARG A 67 -5.30 -1.46 12.56
N ALA A 68 -4.34 -0.77 11.96
CA ALA A 68 -3.66 -1.23 10.75
C ALA A 68 -2.89 -2.54 11.03
N LEU A 69 -2.16 -2.61 12.14
CA LEU A 69 -1.44 -3.82 12.58
C LEU A 69 -2.40 -5.01 12.78
N ALA A 70 -3.55 -4.79 13.44
CA ALA A 70 -4.57 -5.81 13.63
C ALA A 70 -5.16 -6.31 12.29
N ALA A 71 -5.35 -5.43 11.32
CA ALA A 71 -5.88 -5.77 10.00
C ALA A 71 -4.85 -6.52 9.12
N VAL A 72 -3.57 -6.20 9.26
CA VAL A 72 -2.47 -6.80 8.51
C VAL A 72 -2.15 -8.22 9.00
N GLY A 73 -2.48 -8.52 10.26
CA GLY A 73 -2.31 -9.83 10.89
C GLY A 73 -1.07 -9.88 11.76
N HIS A 74 -1.23 -10.34 13.00
CA HIS A 74 -0.21 -10.43 14.05
C HIS A 74 0.93 -11.45 13.78
N GLU A 75 1.03 -12.02 12.58
CA GLU A 75 1.78 -13.28 12.39
C GLU A 75 3.28 -13.14 12.70
N HIS A 76 3.93 -11.98 12.53
CA HIS A 76 5.39 -11.86 12.69
C HIS A 76 5.90 -10.59 13.40
N LEU A 77 5.05 -9.81 14.07
CA LEU A 77 5.48 -8.51 14.61
C LEU A 77 5.91 -8.62 16.07
N GLY A 78 7.23 -8.73 16.29
CA GLY A 78 7.82 -8.68 17.63
C GLY A 78 7.68 -7.33 18.33
N ALA A 79 7.35 -6.25 17.60
CA ALA A 79 7.06 -4.92 18.15
C ALA A 79 6.01 -4.18 17.30
N HIS A 80 5.03 -3.55 17.95
CA HIS A 80 4.02 -2.69 17.32
C HIS A 80 4.62 -1.33 16.97
N THR A 81 5.43 -1.28 15.92
CA THR A 81 6.10 -0.04 15.49
C THR A 81 5.67 0.35 14.09
N VAL A 82 5.71 1.65 13.80
CA VAL A 82 5.50 2.18 12.45
C VAL A 82 6.48 1.53 11.47
N THR A 83 7.73 1.31 11.87
CA THR A 83 8.77 0.65 11.05
C THR A 83 8.32 -0.72 10.53
N GLU A 84 7.68 -1.52 11.37
CA GLU A 84 7.19 -2.84 10.96
C GLU A 84 5.98 -2.73 10.03
N LEU A 85 5.04 -1.82 10.31
CA LEU A 85 3.92 -1.55 9.42
C LEU A 85 4.40 -1.06 8.04
N THR A 86 5.42 -0.20 8.00
CA THR A 86 6.08 0.29 6.78
C THR A 86 6.62 -0.87 5.97
N LYS A 87 7.40 -1.79 6.57
CA LYS A 87 7.94 -2.95 5.86
C LYS A 87 6.84 -3.82 5.24
N VAL A 88 5.80 -4.15 6.01
CA VAL A 88 4.71 -4.99 5.51
C VAL A 88 3.89 -4.28 4.43
N THR A 89 3.66 -2.98 4.60
CA THR A 89 2.92 -2.18 3.63
C THR A 89 3.70 -2.08 2.31
N ARG A 90 5.03 -1.83 2.35
CA ARG A 90 5.87 -1.83 1.15
C ARG A 90 5.84 -3.16 0.41
N ASP A 91 6.08 -4.28 1.10
CA ASP A 91 6.05 -5.62 0.47
C ASP A 91 4.69 -5.89 -0.22
N ARG A 92 3.59 -5.48 0.41
CA ARG A 92 2.25 -5.63 -0.17
C ARG A 92 2.04 -4.72 -1.38
N ILE A 93 2.51 -3.48 -1.34
CA ILE A 93 2.46 -2.55 -2.49
C ILE A 93 3.29 -3.12 -3.65
N GLU A 94 4.52 -3.56 -3.40
CA GLU A 94 5.40 -4.14 -4.42
C GLU A 94 4.76 -5.39 -5.05
N ARG A 95 4.18 -6.28 -4.25
CA ARG A 95 3.43 -7.46 -4.75
C ARG A 95 2.18 -7.07 -5.54
N MET A 96 1.52 -5.98 -5.15
CA MET A 96 0.33 -5.47 -5.83
C MET A 96 0.71 -4.90 -7.21
N LEU A 97 1.76 -4.09 -7.29
CA LEU A 97 2.29 -3.54 -8.53
C LEU A 97 2.86 -4.64 -9.42
N GLY A 98 3.59 -5.61 -8.86
CA GLY A 98 4.37 -6.57 -9.61
C GLY A 98 5.73 -6.01 -10.04
N PRO A 99 6.50 -6.75 -10.88
CA PRO A 99 7.78 -6.29 -11.38
C PRO A 99 7.62 -4.99 -12.18
N GLU A 100 8.62 -4.10 -12.12
CA GLU A 100 8.62 -2.83 -12.87
C GLU A 100 8.45 -3.04 -14.39
N GLU A 101 8.97 -4.16 -14.92
CA GLU A 101 8.83 -4.54 -16.34
C GLU A 101 7.43 -5.10 -16.70
N GLY A 102 6.53 -5.27 -15.73
CA GLY A 102 5.27 -5.99 -15.91
C GLY A 102 5.48 -7.51 -16.01
N TYR A 103 4.40 -8.30 -15.84
CA TYR A 103 4.48 -9.72 -16.19
C TYR A 103 4.55 -9.85 -17.72
N PRO A 104 5.45 -10.67 -18.28
CA PRO A 104 5.52 -10.86 -19.72
C PRO A 104 4.15 -11.27 -20.26
N GLU A 105 3.66 -10.55 -21.27
CA GLU A 105 2.48 -10.95 -22.03
C GLU A 105 2.82 -12.28 -22.73
N TYR A 106 2.24 -13.38 -22.28
CA TYR A 106 2.38 -14.70 -22.91
C TYR A 106 1.35 -14.87 -24.03
#